data_AF-V6RW87-F1
#
_entry.id   AF-V6RW87-F1
#
_cell.length_a   1.000
_cell.length_b   1.000
_cell.length_c   1.000
_cell.angle_alpha   90.00
_cell.angle_beta   90.00
_cell.angle_gamma   90.00
#
_symmetry.space_group_name_H-M   'P 1'
#
loop_
_entity.id
_entity.type
_entity.pdbx_description
1 polymer ?
#
loop_
_entity_poly.entity_id
_entity_poly.type
_entity_poly.pdbx_seq_one_letter_code
_entity_poly.pdbx_strand_id
1 'polypeptide(L)'
;MKGQNIKKSLFSEWRTIDTAQSAASIFDITHDQEPTLENYCIALLEKVFTIPQSQLPEFINYQLQLAQDGNTWLNKFEKLLANNEELFFSQKALSRFNKLYNIIEKKRTELQSSSVKETKQITPKRLINAESEDRYFSFFEIKHQVEKMESFNDQILFLNEEIFEYKQADIISINNKLQAYDQQCVQFIEKLQTLRKMRSEIEKEKELELEKKLITKKLKFNGNLNQLVDIFYQLSRELFVDGKSFIDASNGDIVNMIVNNFIDKDNNEISPQTVETILKPSRGDKRPKTHKRIDLDNLL
;
A
#
# COMPACT_ATOMS: atom_id res chain seq x y z
N MET A 1 18.50 -16.95 41.57
CA MET A 1 18.60 -18.42 41.56
C MET A 1 19.96 -18.93 42.06
N LYS A 2 20.71 -18.12 42.83
CA LYS A 2 22.04 -18.51 43.36
C LYS A 2 21.91 -19.66 44.37
N GLY A 3 22.57 -20.79 44.09
CA GLY A 3 22.59 -21.99 44.94
C GLY A 3 21.76 -23.18 44.44
N GLN A 4 21.06 -23.06 43.30
CA GLN A 4 20.34 -24.18 42.68
C GLN A 4 21.23 -24.87 41.62
N ASN A 5 21.22 -26.21 41.60
CA ASN A 5 22.02 -27.01 40.67
C ASN A 5 21.35 -27.02 39.28
N ILE A 6 21.64 -25.99 38.48
CA ILE A 6 21.04 -25.77 37.15
C ILE A 6 21.69 -26.71 36.13
N LYS A 7 20.87 -27.54 35.48
CA LYS A 7 21.33 -28.49 34.46
C LYS A 7 21.48 -27.79 33.10
N LYS A 8 22.67 -27.89 32.52
CA LYS A 8 23.11 -27.12 31.34
C LYS A 8 22.46 -27.60 30.03
N SER A 9 22.45 -26.73 29.03
CA SER A 9 22.16 -27.06 27.63
C SER A 9 23.27 -26.50 26.75
N LEU A 10 23.71 -27.27 25.74
CA LEU A 10 24.83 -26.90 24.87
C LEU A 10 24.36 -25.89 23.81
N PHE A 11 24.43 -24.60 24.11
CA PHE A 11 24.27 -23.52 23.13
C PHE A 11 25.55 -23.40 22.29
N SER A 12 25.42 -23.52 20.96
CA SER A 12 26.53 -23.45 20.01
C SER A 12 27.16 -22.05 19.96
N GLU A 13 26.32 -21.03 20.18
CA GLU A 13 26.69 -19.62 20.27
C GLU A 13 25.79 -18.96 21.31
N TRP A 14 26.36 -18.07 22.14
CA TRP A 14 25.61 -17.34 23.15
C TRP A 14 26.22 -15.94 23.31
N ARG A 15 25.37 -14.93 23.31
CA ARG A 15 25.76 -13.53 23.53
C ARG A 15 25.33 -13.12 24.92
N THR A 16 26.25 -12.52 25.66
CA THR A 16 26.00 -11.85 26.93
C THR A 16 26.50 -10.42 26.81
N ILE A 17 25.78 -9.48 27.42
CA ILE A 17 26.20 -8.08 27.46
C ILE A 17 26.72 -7.81 28.87
N ASP A 18 27.85 -7.10 28.94
CA ASP A 18 28.41 -6.63 30.21
C ASP A 18 27.44 -5.62 30.84
N THR A 19 27.11 -5.85 32.12
CA THR A 19 26.16 -5.05 32.91
C THR A 19 26.50 -3.55 32.94
N ALA A 20 27.74 -3.17 32.58
CA ALA A 20 28.22 -1.78 32.51
C ALA A 20 27.75 -0.95 31.29
N GLN A 21 27.06 -1.53 30.29
CA GLN A 21 26.64 -0.78 29.09
C GLN A 21 25.26 -0.12 29.27
N SER A 22 25.22 1.22 29.23
CA SER A 22 24.02 2.05 29.47
C SER A 22 22.94 2.00 28.36
N ALA A 23 23.10 1.13 27.36
CA ALA A 23 22.19 0.97 26.22
C ALA A 23 21.58 -0.45 26.12
N ALA A 24 21.67 -1.23 27.20
CA ALA A 24 21.14 -2.60 27.22
C ALA A 24 19.60 -2.60 27.10
N SER A 25 19.08 -3.35 26.13
CA SER A 25 17.68 -3.70 26.00
C SER A 25 17.19 -4.40 27.26
N ILE A 26 15.92 -4.19 27.61
CA ILE A 26 15.28 -4.90 28.73
C ILE A 26 15.28 -6.43 28.53
N PHE A 27 15.52 -6.90 27.30
CA PHE A 27 15.58 -8.31 26.92
C PHE A 27 17.01 -8.87 26.86
N ASP A 28 18.01 -8.06 27.16
CA ASP A 28 19.40 -8.51 27.19
C ASP A 28 19.68 -9.45 28.35
N ILE A 29 20.53 -10.44 28.07
CA ILE A 29 21.04 -11.38 29.06
C ILE A 29 22.36 -10.81 29.58
N THR A 30 22.28 -10.22 30.78
CA THR A 30 23.42 -9.62 31.47
C THR A 30 24.08 -10.63 32.39
N HIS A 31 25.38 -10.47 32.63
CA HIS A 31 26.15 -11.33 33.52
C HIS A 31 27.21 -10.51 34.25
N ASP A 32 27.38 -10.78 35.54
CA ASP A 32 28.34 -10.06 36.40
C ASP A 32 29.68 -10.81 36.53
N GLN A 33 29.84 -11.96 35.89
CA GLN A 33 30.98 -12.89 36.00
C GLN A 33 31.47 -13.29 34.61
N GLU A 34 32.63 -13.94 34.50
CA GLU A 34 33.17 -14.37 33.20
C GLU A 34 32.12 -15.09 32.33
N PRO A 35 32.08 -14.79 31.02
CA PRO A 35 31.15 -15.40 30.10
C PRO A 35 31.48 -16.90 30.05
N THR A 36 30.66 -17.72 30.71
CA THR A 36 30.69 -19.18 30.60
C THR A 36 29.31 -19.66 30.19
N LEU A 37 29.24 -20.83 29.51
CA LEU A 37 27.98 -21.44 29.10
C LEU A 37 27.03 -21.67 30.31
N GLU A 38 27.61 -21.94 31.48
CA GLU A 38 26.86 -22.10 32.73
C GLU A 38 26.23 -20.78 33.17
N ASN A 39 27.03 -19.71 33.23
CA ASN A 39 26.53 -18.38 33.59
C ASN A 39 25.46 -17.89 32.61
N TYR A 40 25.61 -18.20 31.31
CA TYR A 40 24.58 -17.90 30.32
C TYR A 40 23.27 -18.65 30.56
N CYS A 41 23.31 -19.96 30.81
CA CYS A 41 22.10 -20.74 31.11
C CYS A 41 21.40 -20.24 32.37
N ILE A 42 22.16 -19.87 33.40
CA ILE A 42 21.65 -19.32 34.65
C ILE A 42 21.00 -17.95 34.39
N ALA A 43 21.70 -17.04 33.72
CA ALA A 43 21.20 -15.70 33.43
C ALA A 43 19.94 -15.75 32.53
N LEU A 44 19.90 -16.66 31.55
CA LEU A 44 18.72 -16.89 30.71
C LEU A 44 17.50 -17.35 31.53
N LEU A 45 17.68 -18.30 32.45
CA LEU A 45 16.59 -18.73 33.33
C LEU A 45 16.18 -17.61 34.30
N GLU A 46 17.12 -16.91 34.92
CA GLU A 46 16.80 -15.78 35.80
C GLU A 46 16.00 -14.70 35.07
N LYS A 47 16.37 -14.40 33.82
CA LYS A 47 15.65 -13.47 32.96
C LYS A 47 14.22 -13.95 32.68
N VAL A 48 14.04 -15.23 32.39
CA VAL A 48 12.72 -15.85 32.19
C VAL A 48 11.82 -15.73 33.41
N PHE A 49 12.37 -15.84 34.63
CA PHE A 49 11.59 -15.65 35.86
C PHE A 49 11.30 -14.18 36.16
N THR A 50 12.20 -13.27 35.79
CA THR A 50 12.11 -11.84 36.12
C THR A 50 11.21 -11.06 35.15
N ILE A 51 11.22 -11.39 33.86
CA ILE A 51 10.41 -10.68 32.85
C ILE A 51 8.91 -10.91 33.12
N PRO A 52 8.05 -9.87 32.97
CA PRO A 52 6.60 -10.03 33.03
C PRO A 52 6.10 -11.13 32.08
N GLN A 53 5.17 -11.97 32.54
CA GLN A 53 4.67 -13.08 31.73
C GLN A 53 4.05 -12.63 30.39
N SER A 54 3.53 -11.40 30.30
CA SER A 54 3.05 -10.79 29.07
C SER A 54 4.14 -10.57 28.04
N GLN A 55 5.37 -10.28 28.46
CA GLN A 55 6.52 -9.90 27.63
C GLN A 55 7.42 -11.08 27.21
N LEU A 56 7.06 -12.31 27.61
CA LEU A 56 7.79 -13.51 27.21
C LEU A 56 7.83 -13.71 25.68
N PRO A 57 6.76 -13.47 24.91
CA PRO A 57 6.82 -13.58 23.45
C PRO A 57 7.85 -12.62 22.83
N GLU A 58 7.87 -11.36 23.28
CA GLU A 58 8.79 -10.33 22.81
C GLU A 58 10.23 -10.66 23.18
N PHE A 59 10.45 -11.16 24.39
CA PHE A 59 11.76 -11.65 24.83
C PHE A 59 12.29 -12.78 23.93
N ILE A 60 11.48 -13.79 23.63
CA ILE A 60 11.89 -14.91 22.77
C ILE A 60 12.14 -14.43 21.33
N ASN A 61 11.32 -13.52 20.80
CA ASN A 61 11.57 -12.91 19.49
C ASN A 61 12.90 -12.19 19.43
N TYR A 62 13.22 -11.41 20.46
CA TYR A 62 14.46 -10.69 20.55
C TYR A 62 15.67 -11.64 20.54
N GLN A 63 15.63 -12.72 21.33
CA GLN A 63 16.70 -13.72 21.35
C GLN A 63 16.84 -14.47 20.02
N LEU A 64 15.72 -14.74 19.34
CA LEU A 64 15.72 -15.35 18.01
C LEU A 64 16.35 -14.45 16.92
N GLN A 65 16.17 -13.12 17.01
CA GLN A 65 16.81 -12.17 16.08
C GLN A 65 18.33 -12.10 16.27
N LEU A 66 18.82 -12.36 17.48
CA LEU A 66 20.25 -12.38 17.79
C LEU A 66 20.93 -13.71 17.44
N ALA A 67 20.16 -14.78 17.33
CA ALA A 67 20.67 -16.12 17.03
C ALA A 67 20.95 -16.27 15.52
N GLN A 68 22.11 -16.83 15.17
CA GLN A 68 22.40 -17.21 13.77
C GLN A 68 21.46 -18.31 13.26
N ASP A 69 21.11 -19.26 14.13
CA ASP A 69 20.13 -20.31 13.86
C ASP A 69 19.08 -20.35 14.99
N GLY A 70 17.92 -19.76 14.70
CA GLY A 70 16.79 -19.70 15.61
C GLY A 70 16.21 -21.06 15.99
N ASN A 71 16.23 -22.05 15.08
CA ASN A 71 15.72 -23.40 15.36
C ASN A 71 16.64 -24.13 16.34
N THR A 72 17.96 -24.05 16.11
CA THR A 72 18.93 -24.62 17.05
C THR A 72 18.80 -23.94 18.41
N TRP A 73 18.69 -22.61 18.47
CA TRP A 73 18.52 -21.89 19.73
C TRP A 73 17.26 -22.31 20.49
N LEU A 74 16.10 -22.41 19.83
CA LEU A 74 14.85 -22.88 20.45
C LEU A 74 14.96 -24.29 21.01
N ASN A 75 15.57 -25.22 20.28
CA ASN A 75 15.76 -26.59 20.75
C ASN A 75 16.67 -26.65 21.99
N LYS A 76 17.70 -25.81 22.07
CA LYS A 76 18.56 -25.71 23.25
C LYS A 76 17.84 -25.06 24.43
N PHE A 77 17.01 -24.05 24.16
CA PHE A 77 16.21 -23.38 25.18
C PHE A 77 15.12 -24.30 25.75
N GLU A 78 14.39 -25.03 24.90
CA GLU A 78 13.43 -26.05 25.35
C GLU A 78 14.11 -27.12 26.21
N LYS A 79 15.28 -27.62 25.79
CA LYS A 79 16.05 -28.58 26.58
C LYS A 79 16.50 -28.01 27.92
N LEU A 80 16.85 -26.72 27.97
CA LEU A 80 17.18 -26.03 29.21
C LEU A 80 15.96 -25.95 30.15
N LEU A 81 14.77 -25.66 29.62
CA LEU A 81 13.54 -25.66 30.41
C LEU A 81 13.21 -27.07 30.95
N ALA A 82 13.25 -28.09 30.10
CA ALA A 82 12.99 -29.48 30.47
C ALA A 82 13.95 -29.97 31.56
N ASN A 83 15.24 -29.68 31.41
CA ASN A 83 16.27 -30.06 32.36
C ASN A 83 16.10 -29.41 33.75
N ASN A 84 15.35 -28.30 33.83
CA ASN A 84 15.18 -27.50 35.04
C ASN A 84 13.69 -27.38 35.43
N GLU A 85 12.85 -28.32 35.00
CA GLU A 85 11.40 -28.32 35.21
C GLU A 85 11.02 -28.22 36.71
N GLU A 86 11.75 -28.93 37.58
CA GLU A 86 11.62 -28.88 39.05
C GLU A 86 11.70 -27.45 39.63
N LEU A 87 12.45 -26.54 38.98
CA LEU A 87 12.53 -25.14 39.40
C LEU A 87 11.21 -24.39 39.20
N PHE A 88 10.45 -24.75 38.15
CA PHE A 88 9.14 -24.16 37.87
C PHE A 88 8.07 -24.73 38.80
N PHE A 89 8.15 -26.02 39.15
CA PHE A 89 7.28 -26.63 40.17
C PHE A 89 7.50 -26.00 41.54
N SER A 90 8.74 -25.95 42.02
CA SER A 90 9.09 -25.42 43.34
C SER A 90 8.73 -23.95 43.52
N GLN A 91 8.79 -23.15 42.46
CA GLN A 91 8.44 -21.72 42.48
C GLN A 91 6.96 -21.44 42.10
N LYS A 92 6.12 -22.47 41.96
CA LYS A 92 4.70 -22.34 41.55
C LYS A 92 4.52 -21.58 40.21
N ALA A 93 5.48 -21.69 39.30
CA ALA A 93 5.53 -20.97 38.02
C ALA A 93 5.04 -21.80 36.82
N LEU A 94 4.12 -22.75 37.03
CA LEU A 94 3.65 -23.67 35.99
C LEU A 94 2.93 -22.98 34.83
N SER A 95 2.16 -21.93 35.11
CA SER A 95 1.51 -21.14 34.05
C SER A 95 2.53 -20.47 33.12
N ARG A 96 3.67 -20.04 33.67
CA ARG A 96 4.80 -19.48 32.92
C ARG A 96 5.49 -20.57 32.12
N PHE A 97 5.77 -21.73 32.71
CA PHE A 97 6.36 -22.89 32.06
C PHE A 97 5.54 -23.33 30.83
N ASN A 98 4.23 -23.54 31.01
CA ASN A 98 3.33 -23.90 29.90
C ASN A 98 3.28 -22.82 28.81
N LYS A 99 3.29 -21.54 29.21
CA LYS A 99 3.32 -20.44 28.24
C LYS A 99 4.61 -20.44 27.41
N LEU A 100 5.75 -20.74 28.01
CA LEU A 100 7.03 -20.83 27.30
C LEU A 100 7.01 -21.96 26.26
N TYR A 101 6.52 -23.15 26.62
CA TYR A 101 6.37 -24.26 25.67
C TYR A 101 5.43 -23.90 24.52
N ASN A 102 4.30 -23.24 24.80
CA ASN A 102 3.38 -22.76 23.77
C ASN A 102 4.05 -21.72 22.85
N ILE A 103 4.87 -20.81 23.40
CA ILE A 103 5.63 -19.83 22.61
C ILE A 103 6.67 -20.53 21.74
N ILE A 104 7.43 -21.49 22.30
CA ILE A 104 8.44 -22.27 21.57
C ILE A 104 7.78 -23.00 20.40
N GLU A 105 6.66 -23.69 20.63
CA GLU A 105 5.97 -24.45 19.58
C GLU A 105 5.37 -23.53 18.50
N LYS A 106 4.78 -22.40 18.91
CA LYS A 106 4.31 -21.38 17.97
C LYS A 106 5.46 -20.81 17.14
N LYS A 107 6.60 -20.48 17.77
CA LYS A 107 7.78 -19.94 17.08
C LYS A 107 8.43 -20.97 16.16
N ARG A 108 8.41 -22.25 16.54
CA ARG A 108 8.83 -23.35 15.68
C ARG A 108 7.92 -23.48 14.46
N THR A 109 6.61 -23.37 14.64
CA THR A 109 5.65 -23.35 13.52
C THR A 109 5.88 -22.13 12.63
N GLU A 110 6.18 -20.96 13.19
CA GLU A 110 6.48 -19.74 12.42
C GLU A 110 7.81 -19.85 11.65
N LEU A 111 8.90 -20.29 12.29
CA LEU A 111 10.20 -20.51 11.65
C LEU A 111 10.14 -21.64 10.62
N GLN A 112 9.36 -22.69 10.88
CA GLN A 112 9.02 -23.69 9.88
C GLN A 112 8.16 -23.06 8.78
N SER A 113 7.17 -22.22 9.04
CA SER A 113 6.37 -21.57 7.99
C SER A 113 7.20 -20.64 7.09
N SER A 114 8.29 -20.05 7.60
CA SER A 114 9.25 -19.29 6.79
C SER A 114 10.22 -20.17 5.99
N SER A 115 10.47 -21.42 6.40
CA SER A 115 11.26 -22.43 5.66
C SER A 115 10.42 -23.47 4.92
N VAL A 116 9.11 -23.50 5.11
CA VAL A 116 8.14 -24.28 4.37
C VAL A 116 8.03 -23.54 3.06
N LYS A 117 8.86 -23.98 2.09
CA LYS A 117 8.36 -24.23 0.74
C LYS A 117 6.93 -24.69 0.94
N GLU A 118 5.96 -23.89 0.51
CA GLU A 118 4.55 -24.26 0.52
C GLU A 118 4.48 -25.77 0.28
N THR A 119 3.74 -26.53 1.10
CA THR A 119 3.25 -27.82 0.62
C THR A 119 2.43 -27.48 -0.63
N LYS A 120 3.12 -27.40 -1.78
CA LYS A 120 2.51 -27.24 -3.08
C LYS A 120 1.47 -28.33 -3.09
N GLN A 121 0.20 -27.94 -3.22
CA GLN A 121 -0.74 -28.88 -3.81
C GLN A 121 -0.01 -29.44 -5.02
N ILE A 122 0.29 -30.73 -5.02
CA ILE A 122 1.05 -31.32 -6.12
C ILE A 122 0.19 -31.08 -7.34
N THR A 123 0.62 -30.16 -8.19
CA THR A 123 -0.16 -29.80 -9.36
C THR A 123 -0.36 -31.07 -10.17
N PRO A 124 -1.61 -31.51 -10.38
CA PRO A 124 -1.87 -32.75 -11.08
C PRO A 124 -1.11 -32.75 -12.41
N LYS A 125 -0.39 -33.83 -12.75
CA LYS A 125 0.45 -33.90 -13.96
C LYS A 125 -0.28 -33.46 -15.24
N ARG A 126 -1.61 -33.68 -15.30
CA ARG A 126 -2.48 -33.23 -16.41
C ARG A 126 -2.53 -31.70 -16.59
N LEU A 127 -2.13 -30.92 -15.60
CA LEU A 127 -2.08 -29.45 -15.57
C LEU A 127 -0.65 -28.91 -15.68
N ILE A 128 0.36 -29.78 -15.79
CA ILE A 128 1.74 -29.40 -16.04
C ILE A 128 1.93 -29.32 -17.56
N ASN A 129 2.40 -28.18 -18.04
CA ASN A 129 2.66 -27.92 -19.46
C ASN A 129 3.97 -28.56 -19.90
N ALA A 130 5.02 -28.44 -19.09
CA ALA A 130 6.33 -28.98 -19.38
C ALA A 130 7.13 -29.26 -18.10
N GLU A 131 8.05 -30.20 -18.18
CA GLU A 131 9.01 -30.53 -17.12
C GLU A 131 10.43 -30.25 -17.61
N SER A 132 11.25 -29.63 -16.77
CA SER A 132 12.69 -29.44 -16.93
C SER A 132 13.42 -30.13 -15.78
N GLU A 133 14.76 -30.14 -15.80
CA GLU A 133 15.56 -30.77 -14.74
C GLU A 133 15.31 -30.12 -13.36
N ASP A 134 15.29 -28.78 -13.32
CA ASP A 134 15.22 -28.01 -12.08
C ASP A 134 13.79 -27.71 -11.61
N ARG A 135 12.82 -27.63 -12.53
CA ARG A 135 11.43 -27.28 -12.22
C ARG A 135 10.44 -27.79 -13.27
N TYR A 136 9.15 -27.65 -13.00
CA TYR A 136 8.09 -27.81 -14.00
C TYR A 136 7.39 -26.48 -14.26
N PHE A 137 6.79 -26.36 -15.44
CA PHE A 137 6.06 -25.18 -15.88
C PHE A 137 4.57 -25.52 -15.95
N SER A 138 3.74 -24.78 -15.20
CA SER A 138 2.30 -24.95 -15.19
C SER A 138 1.59 -23.61 -15.33
N PHE A 139 0.93 -23.41 -16.49
CA PHE A 139 0.14 -22.21 -16.72
C PHE A 139 -1.01 -22.10 -15.72
N PHE A 140 -1.51 -23.24 -15.24
CA PHE A 140 -2.55 -23.28 -14.22
C PHE A 140 -2.09 -22.60 -12.92
N GLU A 141 -0.87 -22.89 -12.45
CA GLU A 141 -0.32 -22.29 -11.23
C GLU A 141 -0.09 -20.79 -11.40
N ILE A 142 0.64 -20.39 -12.45
CA ILE A 142 0.99 -18.99 -12.65
C ILE A 142 -0.23 -18.11 -12.92
N LYS A 143 -1.29 -18.64 -13.55
CA LYS A 143 -2.56 -17.93 -13.69
C LYS A 143 -3.17 -17.58 -12.32
N HIS A 144 -3.23 -18.54 -11.39
CA HIS A 144 -3.75 -18.28 -10.03
C HIS A 144 -2.86 -17.30 -9.26
N GLN A 145 -1.55 -17.34 -9.48
CA GLN A 145 -0.62 -16.41 -8.85
C GLN A 145 -0.83 -14.98 -9.37
N VAL A 146 -0.91 -14.80 -10.68
CA VAL A 146 -1.16 -13.50 -11.33
C VAL A 146 -2.50 -12.91 -10.92
N GLU A 147 -3.55 -13.75 -10.79
CA GLU A 147 -4.87 -13.31 -10.31
C GLU A 147 -4.86 -12.76 -8.87
N LYS A 148 -3.87 -13.11 -8.05
CA LYS A 148 -3.68 -12.58 -6.69
C LYS A 148 -2.81 -11.33 -6.63
N MET A 149 -2.12 -10.97 -7.72
CA MET A 149 -1.27 -9.78 -7.75
C MET A 149 -2.11 -8.51 -7.89
N GLU A 150 -1.76 -7.47 -7.14
CA GLU A 150 -2.47 -6.19 -7.17
C GLU A 150 -2.03 -5.28 -8.32
N SER A 151 -0.72 -5.26 -8.61
CA SER A 151 -0.13 -4.39 -9.63
C SER A 151 -0.20 -5.03 -11.01
N PHE A 152 -0.86 -4.35 -11.95
CA PHE A 152 -0.87 -4.76 -13.35
C PHE A 152 0.54 -4.85 -13.95
N ASN A 153 1.42 -3.91 -13.60
CA ASN A 153 2.77 -3.91 -14.17
C ASN A 153 3.55 -5.13 -13.68
N ASP A 154 3.36 -5.51 -12.42
CA ASP A 154 4.01 -6.69 -11.83
C ASP A 154 3.46 -7.97 -12.45
N GLN A 155 2.15 -8.04 -12.72
CA GLN A 155 1.53 -9.15 -13.46
C GLN A 155 2.18 -9.35 -14.83
N ILE A 156 2.38 -8.25 -15.58
CA ILE A 156 3.00 -8.31 -16.92
C ILE A 156 4.47 -8.67 -16.82
N LEU A 157 5.21 -8.06 -15.89
CA LEU A 157 6.63 -8.36 -15.67
C LEU A 157 6.84 -9.84 -15.35
N PHE A 158 6.11 -10.35 -14.35
CA PHE A 158 6.17 -11.75 -13.93
C PHE A 158 5.87 -12.73 -15.07
N LEU A 159 4.82 -12.48 -15.86
CA LEU A 159 4.49 -13.34 -17.00
C LEU A 159 5.58 -13.34 -18.08
N ASN A 160 6.26 -12.20 -18.31
CA ASN A 160 7.37 -12.13 -19.24
C ASN A 160 8.60 -12.88 -18.71
N GLU A 161 8.95 -12.71 -17.43
CA GLU A 161 10.02 -13.47 -16.78
C GLU A 161 9.77 -14.97 -16.91
N GLU A 162 8.56 -15.45 -16.61
CA GLU A 162 8.19 -16.86 -16.75
C GLU A 162 8.28 -17.37 -18.20
N ILE A 163 7.95 -16.55 -19.19
CA ILE A 163 8.17 -16.88 -20.61
C ILE A 163 9.67 -17.02 -20.92
N PHE A 164 10.51 -16.10 -20.42
CA PHE A 164 11.95 -16.15 -20.64
C PHE A 164 12.59 -17.37 -19.99
N GLU A 165 12.24 -17.66 -18.73
CA GLU A 165 12.67 -18.85 -18.00
C GLU A 165 12.30 -20.12 -18.75
N TYR A 166 11.06 -20.23 -19.23
CA TYR A 166 10.63 -21.40 -20.00
C TYR A 166 11.41 -21.58 -21.31
N LYS A 167 11.70 -20.49 -22.02
CA LYS A 167 12.45 -20.54 -23.29
C LYS A 167 13.93 -20.86 -23.12
N GLN A 168 14.50 -20.55 -21.95
CA GLN A 168 15.90 -20.81 -21.62
C GLN A 168 16.11 -22.17 -20.94
N ALA A 169 15.04 -22.77 -20.41
CA ALA A 169 15.13 -24.04 -19.71
C ALA A 169 15.34 -25.23 -20.65
N ASP A 170 16.12 -26.21 -20.17
CA ASP A 170 16.28 -27.51 -20.82
C ASP A 170 15.04 -28.38 -20.56
N ILE A 171 14.08 -28.31 -21.48
CA ILE A 171 12.81 -29.02 -21.37
C ILE A 171 13.00 -30.51 -21.65
N ILE A 172 12.71 -31.33 -20.63
CA ILE A 172 12.79 -32.80 -20.66
C ILE A 172 11.49 -33.42 -21.21
N SER A 173 10.34 -32.81 -20.89
CA SER A 173 9.02 -33.32 -21.30
C SER A 173 8.03 -32.20 -21.58
N ILE A 174 7.17 -32.39 -22.58
CA ILE A 174 6.09 -31.47 -22.95
C ILE A 174 4.76 -32.23 -22.96
N ASN A 175 3.74 -31.64 -22.34
CA ASN A 175 2.39 -32.18 -22.34
C ASN A 175 1.62 -31.74 -23.60
N ASN A 176 1.55 -32.63 -24.59
CA ASN A 176 0.88 -32.38 -25.87
C ASN A 176 -0.65 -32.18 -25.80
N LYS A 177 -1.28 -32.43 -24.64
CA LYS A 177 -2.73 -32.17 -24.44
C LYS A 177 -3.00 -30.72 -24.05
N LEU A 178 -1.97 -29.98 -23.64
CA LEU A 178 -2.04 -28.58 -23.30
C LEU A 178 -1.38 -27.76 -24.40
N GLN A 179 -1.83 -26.52 -24.56
CA GLN A 179 -1.12 -25.54 -25.36
C GLN A 179 0.26 -25.25 -24.74
N ALA A 180 1.24 -24.87 -25.57
CA ALA A 180 2.59 -24.53 -25.11
C ALA A 180 2.55 -23.46 -24.00
N TYR A 181 3.42 -23.62 -23.00
CA TYR A 181 3.41 -22.80 -21.78
C TYR A 181 3.57 -21.31 -22.09
N ASP A 182 4.57 -20.96 -22.89
CA ASP A 182 4.85 -19.59 -23.33
C ASP A 182 3.69 -18.99 -24.12
N GLN A 183 3.07 -19.76 -25.02
CA GLN A 183 1.92 -19.29 -25.79
C GLN A 183 0.73 -18.97 -24.89
N GLN A 184 0.47 -19.77 -23.86
CA GLN A 184 -0.59 -19.47 -22.89
C GLN A 184 -0.28 -18.20 -22.08
N CYS A 185 0.98 -18.00 -21.70
CA CYS A 185 1.41 -16.78 -21.01
C CYS A 185 1.24 -15.53 -21.90
N VAL A 186 1.64 -15.61 -23.19
CA VAL A 186 1.46 -14.51 -24.17
C VAL A 186 -0.01 -14.15 -24.34
N GLN A 187 -0.87 -15.15 -24.55
CA GLN A 187 -2.31 -14.91 -24.67
C GLN A 187 -2.90 -14.31 -23.40
N PHE A 188 -2.38 -14.66 -22.23
CA PHE A 188 -2.84 -14.09 -20.98
C PHE A 188 -2.41 -12.63 -20.81
N ILE A 189 -1.18 -12.29 -21.22
CA ILE A 189 -0.70 -10.90 -21.33
C ILE A 189 -1.63 -10.08 -22.24
N GLU A 190 -1.94 -10.59 -23.43
CA GLU A 190 -2.84 -9.92 -24.39
C GLU A 190 -4.24 -9.68 -23.79
N LYS A 191 -4.78 -10.68 -23.08
CA LYS A 191 -6.05 -10.55 -22.37
C LYS A 191 -5.99 -9.45 -21.30
N LEU A 192 -4.95 -9.45 -20.46
CA LEU A 192 -4.78 -8.44 -19.41
C LEU A 192 -4.70 -7.02 -20.00
N GLN A 193 -3.89 -6.84 -21.05
CA GLN A 193 -3.76 -5.56 -21.74
C GLN A 193 -5.07 -5.08 -22.37
N THR A 194 -5.80 -5.99 -23.01
CA THR A 194 -7.12 -5.70 -23.60
C THR A 194 -8.12 -5.25 -22.53
N LEU A 195 -8.21 -5.98 -21.42
CA LEU A 195 -9.10 -5.62 -20.30
C LEU A 195 -8.73 -4.27 -19.68
N ARG A 196 -7.44 -3.97 -19.53
CA ARG A 196 -6.98 -2.67 -19.02
C ARG A 196 -7.39 -1.52 -19.95
N LYS A 197 -7.23 -1.71 -21.27
CA LYS A 197 -7.65 -0.73 -22.26
C LYS A 197 -9.16 -0.47 -22.20
N MET A 198 -9.97 -1.53 -22.21
CA MET A 198 -11.43 -1.42 -22.11
C MET A 198 -11.88 -0.70 -20.83
N ARG A 199 -11.26 -1.00 -19.68
CA ARG A 199 -11.57 -0.31 -18.42
C ARG A 199 -11.29 1.19 -18.50
N SER A 200 -10.16 1.58 -19.09
CA SER A 200 -9.81 2.99 -19.30
C SER A 200 -10.77 3.70 -20.25
N GLU A 201 -11.23 3.03 -21.31
CA GLU A 201 -12.22 3.57 -22.24
C GLU A 201 -13.57 3.80 -21.55
N ILE A 202 -14.03 2.83 -20.75
CA ILE A 202 -15.26 2.95 -19.96
C ILE A 202 -15.18 4.11 -18.95
N GLU A 203 -14.02 4.31 -18.31
CA GLU A 203 -13.82 5.41 -17.36
C GLU A 203 -13.92 6.77 -18.04
N LYS A 204 -13.28 6.93 -19.21
CA LYS A 204 -13.39 8.14 -20.03
C LYS A 204 -14.82 8.41 -20.48
N GLU A 205 -15.55 7.38 -20.90
CA GLU A 205 -16.97 7.53 -21.27
C GLU A 205 -17.81 8.01 -20.08
N LYS A 206 -17.56 7.49 -18.88
CA LYS A 206 -18.24 7.95 -17.65
C LYS A 206 -17.90 9.39 -17.28
N GLU A 207 -16.64 9.81 -17.44
CA GLU A 207 -16.24 11.20 -17.24
C GLU A 207 -16.98 12.13 -18.20
N LEU A 208 -17.04 11.78 -19.49
CA LEU A 208 -17.78 12.52 -20.51
C LEU A 208 -19.30 12.56 -20.21
N GLU A 209 -19.88 11.49 -19.68
CA GLU A 209 -21.27 11.47 -19.24
C GLU A 209 -21.52 12.37 -18.01
N LEU A 210 -20.58 12.40 -17.07
CA LEU A 210 -20.66 13.27 -15.90
C LEU A 210 -20.57 14.74 -16.30
N GLU A 211 -19.65 15.09 -17.21
CA GLU A 211 -19.55 16.43 -17.80
C GLU A 211 -20.85 16.84 -18.51
N LYS A 212 -21.47 15.92 -19.27
CA LYS A 212 -22.76 16.17 -19.94
C LYS A 212 -23.92 16.33 -18.95
N LYS A 213 -23.91 15.63 -17.80
CA LYS A 213 -24.92 15.78 -16.75
C LYS A 213 -24.74 17.08 -15.96
N LEU A 214 -23.53 17.62 -15.91
CA LEU A 214 -23.19 18.90 -15.29
C LEU A 214 -23.53 20.12 -16.16
N ILE A 215 -24.25 19.94 -17.29
CA ILE A 215 -24.89 21.05 -18.00
C ILE A 215 -25.94 21.66 -17.05
N THR A 216 -25.48 22.59 -16.22
CA THR A 216 -26.33 23.48 -15.44
C THR A 216 -27.23 24.20 -16.42
N LYS A 217 -28.55 24.11 -16.20
CA LYS A 217 -29.52 24.87 -16.99
C LYS A 217 -29.11 26.35 -16.95
N LYS A 218 -28.76 26.92 -18.11
CA LYS A 218 -28.34 28.33 -18.20
C LYS A 218 -29.41 29.23 -17.58
N LEU A 219 -28.95 30.23 -16.85
CA LEU A 219 -29.78 31.23 -16.20
C LEU A 219 -30.27 32.24 -17.22
N LYS A 220 -31.57 32.50 -17.22
CA LYS A 220 -32.14 33.55 -18.06
C LYS A 220 -31.88 34.92 -17.44
N PHE A 221 -31.17 35.79 -18.15
CA PHE A 221 -31.03 37.18 -17.75
C PHE A 221 -32.08 38.05 -18.44
N ASN A 222 -33.05 38.56 -17.68
CA ASN A 222 -34.17 39.32 -18.23
C ASN A 222 -33.82 40.78 -18.61
N GLY A 223 -32.62 41.27 -18.24
CA GLY A 223 -32.13 42.58 -18.64
C GLY A 223 -31.51 42.59 -20.04
N ASN A 224 -30.96 43.73 -20.46
CA ASN A 224 -30.20 43.80 -21.71
C ASN A 224 -28.82 43.16 -21.54
N LEU A 225 -28.33 42.47 -22.57
CA LEU A 225 -27.03 41.78 -22.54
C LEU A 225 -25.87 42.72 -22.13
N ASN A 226 -25.88 43.96 -22.60
CA ASN A 226 -24.84 44.93 -22.22
C ASN A 226 -24.86 45.30 -20.73
N GLN A 227 -26.00 45.19 -20.03
CA GLN A 227 -26.07 45.38 -18.58
C GLN A 227 -25.46 44.19 -17.84
N LEU A 228 -25.73 42.96 -18.30
CA LEU A 228 -25.11 41.75 -17.75
C LEU A 228 -23.58 41.82 -17.87
N VAL A 229 -23.08 42.11 -19.07
CA VAL A 229 -21.63 42.16 -19.32
C VAL A 229 -20.97 43.32 -18.55
N ASP A 230 -21.65 44.46 -18.41
CA ASP A 230 -21.12 45.61 -17.66
C ASP A 230 -20.99 45.33 -16.16
N ILE A 231 -21.82 44.47 -15.56
CA ILE A 231 -21.63 44.02 -14.16
C ILE A 231 -20.26 43.36 -13.98
N PHE A 232 -19.91 42.42 -14.85
CA PHE A 232 -18.60 41.75 -14.80
C PHE A 232 -17.45 42.70 -15.15
N TYR A 233 -17.68 43.67 -16.03
CA TYR A 233 -16.70 44.72 -16.32
C TYR A 233 -16.41 45.57 -15.08
N GLN A 234 -17.45 46.04 -14.38
CA GLN A 234 -17.33 46.80 -13.15
C GLN A 234 -16.54 46.01 -12.09
N LEU A 235 -16.95 44.77 -11.81
CA LEU A 235 -16.30 43.92 -10.81
C LEU A 235 -14.85 43.55 -11.13
N SER A 236 -14.48 43.48 -12.41
CA SER A 236 -13.11 43.11 -12.81
C SER A 236 -12.16 44.28 -13.01
N ARG A 237 -12.67 45.51 -13.21
CA ARG A 237 -11.84 46.66 -13.63
C ARG A 237 -12.13 47.98 -12.94
N GLU A 238 -13.33 48.19 -12.40
CA GLU A 238 -13.73 49.48 -11.81
C GLU A 238 -13.87 49.39 -10.28
N LEU A 239 -14.27 48.23 -9.76
CA LEU A 239 -14.51 48.00 -8.34
C LEU A 239 -13.35 47.22 -7.72
N PHE A 240 -12.88 47.69 -6.57
CA PHE A 240 -11.73 47.14 -5.88
C PHE A 240 -12.00 46.93 -4.39
N VAL A 241 -11.47 45.84 -3.84
CA VAL A 241 -11.41 45.53 -2.40
C VAL A 241 -9.94 45.30 -2.03
N ASP A 242 -9.46 46.00 -1.02
CA ASP A 242 -8.06 45.96 -0.56
C ASP A 242 -7.02 46.12 -1.71
N GLY A 243 -7.34 46.96 -2.70
CA GLY A 243 -6.47 47.24 -3.85
C GLY A 243 -6.48 46.18 -4.96
N LYS A 244 -7.34 45.16 -4.88
CA LYS A 244 -7.56 44.13 -5.92
C LYS A 244 -8.97 44.23 -6.48
N SER A 245 -9.17 43.87 -7.75
CA SER A 245 -10.52 43.82 -8.33
C SER A 245 -11.39 42.78 -7.59
N PHE A 246 -12.70 43.00 -7.56
CA PHE A 246 -13.63 42.01 -6.99
C PHE A 246 -13.58 40.67 -7.72
N ILE A 247 -13.33 40.70 -9.04
CA ILE A 247 -13.09 39.51 -9.86
C ILE A 247 -11.69 39.63 -10.47
N ASP A 248 -10.82 38.69 -10.12
CA ASP A 248 -9.50 38.50 -10.75
C ASP A 248 -9.59 37.38 -11.78
N ALA A 249 -9.94 37.74 -13.01
CA ALA A 249 -10.10 36.80 -14.12
C ALA A 249 -9.72 37.47 -15.44
N SER A 250 -9.26 36.68 -16.42
CA SER A 250 -8.98 37.22 -17.74
C SER A 250 -10.28 37.57 -18.47
N ASN A 251 -10.21 38.45 -19.48
CA ASN A 251 -11.36 38.75 -20.32
C ASN A 251 -11.94 37.47 -20.96
N GLY A 252 -11.09 36.50 -21.33
CA GLY A 252 -11.54 35.23 -21.91
C GLY A 252 -12.32 34.37 -20.91
N ASP A 253 -11.90 34.35 -19.65
CA ASP A 253 -12.60 33.61 -18.59
C ASP A 253 -13.96 34.21 -18.31
N ILE A 254 -14.06 35.55 -18.28
CA ILE A 254 -15.34 36.26 -18.10
C ILE A 254 -16.29 35.96 -19.28
N VAL A 255 -15.79 35.96 -20.51
CA VAL A 255 -16.58 35.60 -21.71
C VAL A 255 -17.12 34.18 -21.58
N ASN A 256 -16.25 33.22 -21.26
CA ASN A 256 -16.63 31.82 -21.10
C ASN A 256 -17.67 31.65 -19.98
N MET A 257 -17.49 32.33 -18.84
CA MET A 257 -18.41 32.30 -17.72
C MET A 257 -19.81 32.78 -18.13
N ILE A 258 -19.90 33.93 -18.82
CA ILE A 258 -21.19 34.49 -19.25
C ILE A 258 -21.87 33.57 -20.26
N VAL A 259 -21.14 33.13 -21.30
CA VAL A 259 -21.71 32.32 -22.40
C VAL A 259 -22.16 30.94 -21.91
N ASN A 260 -21.42 30.32 -20.99
CA ASN A 260 -21.75 28.98 -20.51
C ASN A 260 -22.86 28.96 -19.45
N ASN A 261 -23.10 30.08 -18.76
CA ASN A 261 -24.04 30.12 -17.64
C ASN A 261 -25.31 30.93 -17.89
N PHE A 262 -25.36 31.78 -18.93
CA PHE A 262 -26.52 32.65 -19.16
C PHE A 262 -27.11 32.51 -20.57
N ILE A 263 -28.42 32.72 -20.66
CA ILE A 263 -29.18 33.00 -21.90
C ILE A 263 -29.81 34.38 -21.80
N ASP A 264 -30.11 34.98 -22.95
CA ASP A 264 -30.72 36.32 -22.98
C ASP A 264 -32.22 36.30 -22.58
N LYS A 265 -32.82 37.49 -22.51
CA LYS A 265 -34.24 37.68 -22.17
C LYS A 265 -35.22 37.02 -23.15
N ASP A 266 -34.76 36.67 -24.35
CA ASP A 266 -35.54 36.04 -25.41
C ASP A 266 -35.27 34.52 -25.49
N ASN A 267 -34.47 33.99 -24.55
CA ASN A 267 -33.98 32.61 -24.44
C ASN A 267 -32.97 32.20 -25.54
N ASN A 268 -32.32 33.16 -26.17
CA ASN A 268 -31.25 32.88 -27.13
C ASN A 268 -29.90 32.71 -26.42
N GLU A 269 -29.03 31.96 -27.09
CA GLU A 269 -27.63 31.83 -26.72
C GLU A 269 -26.89 33.16 -26.85
N ILE A 270 -26.02 33.44 -25.89
CA ILE A 270 -25.22 34.66 -25.88
C ILE A 270 -23.99 34.49 -26.79
N SER A 271 -23.79 35.40 -27.73
CA SER A 271 -22.61 35.38 -28.60
C SER A 271 -21.33 35.79 -27.85
N PRO A 272 -20.26 34.96 -27.87
CA PRO A 272 -18.97 35.30 -27.27
C PRO A 272 -18.38 36.61 -27.80
N GLN A 273 -18.48 36.84 -29.11
CA GLN A 273 -17.94 38.02 -29.80
C GLN A 273 -18.63 39.31 -29.33
N THR A 274 -19.92 39.23 -29.05
CA THR A 274 -20.69 40.35 -28.50
C THR A 274 -20.21 40.68 -27.09
N VAL A 275 -20.02 39.67 -26.24
CA VAL A 275 -19.51 39.84 -24.87
C VAL A 275 -18.10 40.45 -24.89
N GLU A 276 -17.19 39.89 -25.68
CA GLU A 276 -15.83 40.43 -25.87
C GLU A 276 -15.85 41.90 -26.29
N THR A 277 -16.74 42.26 -27.22
CA THR A 277 -16.84 43.62 -27.73
C THR A 277 -17.26 44.60 -26.64
N ILE A 278 -18.17 44.22 -25.76
CA ILE A 278 -18.65 45.08 -24.66
C ILE A 278 -17.58 45.20 -23.55
N LEU A 279 -16.82 44.13 -23.27
CA LEU A 279 -15.73 44.11 -22.30
C LEU A 279 -14.49 44.91 -22.74
N LYS A 280 -14.34 45.25 -24.03
CA LYS A 280 -13.19 46.03 -24.50
C LYS A 280 -13.20 47.44 -23.89
N PRO A 281 -12.08 47.87 -23.26
CA PRO A 281 -11.96 49.23 -22.71
C PRO A 281 -12.26 50.33 -23.73
N SER A 282 -11.85 50.15 -24.99
CA SER A 282 -12.05 51.09 -26.09
C SER A 282 -13.48 51.18 -26.62
N ARG A 283 -14.38 50.27 -26.21
CA ARG A 283 -15.77 50.18 -26.70
C ARG A 283 -16.78 50.60 -25.64
N GLY A 284 -16.49 51.69 -24.92
CA GLY A 284 -17.41 52.28 -23.94
C GLY A 284 -18.78 52.63 -24.54
N ASP A 285 -18.84 52.91 -25.85
CA ASP A 285 -20.09 53.14 -26.60
C ASP A 285 -21.07 51.95 -26.58
N LYS A 286 -20.57 50.74 -26.34
CA LYS A 286 -21.37 49.51 -26.29
C LYS A 286 -21.89 49.18 -24.89
N ARG A 287 -21.40 49.87 -23.86
CA ARG A 287 -21.86 49.69 -22.47
C ARG A 287 -23.18 50.46 -22.24
N PRO A 288 -23.94 50.14 -21.18
CA PRO A 288 -25.17 50.85 -20.86
C PRO A 288 -24.92 52.35 -20.66
N LYS A 289 -25.84 53.20 -21.13
CA LYS A 289 -25.86 54.62 -20.78
C LYS A 289 -26.03 54.75 -19.26
N THR A 290 -25.52 55.82 -18.66
CA THR A 290 -25.51 56.05 -17.21
C THR A 290 -26.85 55.76 -16.52
N HIS A 291 -27.97 56.26 -17.05
CA HIS A 291 -29.32 56.04 -16.49
C HIS A 291 -29.88 54.61 -16.65
N LYS A 292 -29.20 53.73 -17.39
CA LYS A 292 -29.53 52.31 -17.58
C LYS A 292 -28.45 51.39 -17.02
N ARG A 293 -27.35 51.94 -16.50
CA ARG A 293 -26.27 51.18 -15.89
C ARG A 293 -26.77 50.63 -14.55
N ILE A 294 -26.44 49.38 -14.25
CA ILE A 294 -26.70 48.83 -12.92
C ILE A 294 -25.59 49.35 -12.02
N ASP A 295 -25.99 50.11 -11.00
CA ASP A 295 -25.09 50.70 -10.04
C ASP A 295 -24.79 49.68 -8.93
N LEU A 296 -23.56 49.15 -8.95
CA LEU A 296 -23.11 48.14 -8.00
C LEU A 296 -22.55 48.74 -6.71
N ASP A 297 -22.10 50.01 -6.72
CA ASP A 297 -21.59 50.67 -5.52
C ASP A 297 -22.70 50.86 -4.48
N ASN A 298 -23.94 51.05 -4.93
CA ASN A 298 -25.11 51.12 -4.05
C ASN A 298 -25.62 49.74 -3.58
N LEU A 299 -25.04 48.64 -4.08
CA LEU A 299 -25.42 47.26 -3.74
C LEU A 299 -24.41 46.57 -2.81
N LEU A 300 -23.18 47.10 -2.69
CA LEU A 300 -22.06 46.57 -1.91
C LEU A 300 -21.84 47.38 -0.62
#